data_AF-A0A522QQE7-F1
#
_entry.id   AF-A0A522QQE7-F1
#
_cell.length_a   1.000
_cell.length_b   1.000
_cell.length_c   1.000
_cell.angle_alpha   90.00
_cell.angle_beta   90.00
_cell.angle_gamma   90.00
#
_symmetry.space_group_name_H-M   'P 1'
#
loop_
_entity.id
_entity.type
_entity.pdbx_description
1 polymer ?
#
loop_
_entity_poly.entity_id
_entity_poly.type
_entity_poly.pdbx_seq_one_letter_code
_entity_poly.pdbx_strand_id
1 'polypeptide(L)'
;PGATIGQGKDLPRIAMAHGIGYVATATVAELHDLEAKVERAMGLRGARYLHVLVPCPLGWAHDPADTVRLARLAQRSGLFPVFEAERGEVTAVLPIRDRVPVEDYLRPQRRYAHLFADPPRTDLIAGLQAIADRNVDRYHLIEEGS
;
A
#
# COMPACT_ATOMS: atom_id res chain seq x y z
N PRO A 1 -23.42 2.18 2.15
CA PRO A 1 -22.85 0.96 1.52
C PRO A 1 -21.33 1.09 1.38
N GLY A 2 -20.60 0.23 2.08
CA GLY A 2 -19.13 0.14 2.08
C GLY A 2 -18.72 -1.08 2.89
N ALA A 3 -17.60 -1.70 2.57
CA ALA A 3 -17.08 -2.79 3.38
C ALA A 3 -16.78 -2.30 4.81
N THR A 4 -16.99 -3.14 5.82
CA THR A 4 -16.60 -2.79 7.19
C THR A 4 -15.09 -2.60 7.24
N ILE A 5 -14.63 -1.61 8.01
CA ILE A 5 -13.19 -1.37 8.21
C ILE A 5 -12.51 -2.68 8.65
N GLY A 6 -11.41 -3.02 7.99
CA GLY A 6 -10.64 -4.23 8.28
C GLY A 6 -11.13 -5.51 7.60
N GLN A 7 -12.19 -5.49 6.80
CA GLN A 7 -12.66 -6.67 6.05
C GLN A 7 -11.96 -6.88 4.69
N GLY A 8 -11.10 -5.95 4.28
CA GLY A 8 -10.27 -6.13 3.09
C GLY A 8 -9.30 -7.30 3.26
N LYS A 9 -9.20 -8.18 2.26
CA LYS A 9 -8.25 -9.29 2.28
C LYS A 9 -6.83 -8.78 2.03
N ASP A 10 -5.93 -9.11 2.94
CA ASP A 10 -4.51 -8.87 2.78
C ASP A 10 -3.88 -10.03 1.97
N LEU A 11 -4.00 -9.94 0.63
CA LEU A 11 -3.51 -10.99 -0.25
C LEU A 11 -1.99 -11.24 -0.15
N PRO A 12 -1.11 -10.21 -0.03
CA PRO A 12 0.30 -10.44 0.21
C PRO A 12 0.58 -11.28 1.47
N ARG A 13 -0.07 -10.97 2.60
CA ARG A 13 0.13 -11.77 3.82
C ARG A 13 -0.48 -13.17 3.72
N ILE A 14 -1.58 -13.34 3.01
CA ILE A 14 -2.13 -14.67 2.71
C ILE A 14 -1.11 -15.48 1.88
N ALA A 15 -0.55 -14.88 0.82
CA ALA A 15 0.50 -15.49 0.01
C ALA A 15 1.75 -15.87 0.84
N MET A 16 2.17 -15.00 1.77
CA MET A 16 3.25 -15.30 2.72
C MET A 16 2.92 -16.49 3.62
N ALA A 17 1.68 -16.56 4.15
CA ALA A 17 1.24 -17.66 5.01
C ALA A 17 1.22 -19.03 4.30
N HIS A 18 1.10 -19.04 2.97
CA HIS A 18 1.26 -20.26 2.15
C HIS A 18 2.72 -20.67 1.91
N GLY A 19 3.70 -19.93 2.44
CA GLY A 19 5.13 -20.22 2.26
C GLY A 19 5.61 -20.02 0.82
N ILE A 20 4.94 -19.16 0.04
CA ILE A 20 5.36 -18.83 -1.33
C ILE A 20 6.81 -18.34 -1.30
N GLY A 21 7.63 -18.85 -2.22
CA GLY A 21 9.07 -18.65 -2.21
C GLY A 21 9.49 -17.18 -2.30
N TYR A 22 8.70 -16.38 -3.01
CA TYR A 22 8.88 -14.93 -3.11
C TYR A 22 7.54 -14.21 -3.19
N VAL A 23 7.33 -13.28 -2.27
CA VAL A 23 6.17 -12.40 -2.21
C VAL A 23 6.66 -10.96 -2.18
N ALA A 24 6.16 -10.11 -3.06
CA ALA A 24 6.51 -8.70 -3.05
C ALA A 24 5.29 -7.81 -3.28
N THR A 25 5.32 -6.63 -2.67
CA THR A 25 4.41 -5.53 -2.97
C THR A 25 5.18 -4.39 -3.65
N ALA A 26 4.54 -3.72 -4.60
CA ALA A 26 5.16 -2.64 -5.37
C ALA A 26 4.12 -1.58 -5.76
N THR A 27 4.58 -0.40 -6.15
CA THR A 27 3.72 0.66 -6.69
C THR A 27 4.28 1.20 -8.00
N VAL A 28 3.42 1.75 -8.85
CA VAL A 28 3.85 2.42 -10.09
C VAL A 28 4.60 3.74 -9.87
N ALA A 29 4.68 4.25 -8.63
CA ALA A 29 5.46 5.46 -8.32
C ALA A 29 6.96 5.20 -8.19
N GLU A 30 7.35 3.95 -7.93
CA GLU A 30 8.74 3.54 -7.69
C GLU A 30 9.14 2.53 -8.77
N LEU A 31 9.34 3.03 -9.99
CA LEU A 31 9.51 2.20 -11.19
C LEU A 31 10.71 1.25 -11.07
N HIS A 32 11.86 1.73 -10.61
CA HIS A 32 13.06 0.90 -10.46
C HIS A 32 12.90 -0.19 -9.38
N ASP A 33 12.15 0.07 -8.30
CA ASP A 33 11.80 -0.94 -7.31
C ASP A 33 10.92 -2.04 -7.92
N LEU A 34 9.91 -1.64 -8.71
CA LEU A 34 9.05 -2.58 -9.42
C LEU A 34 9.84 -3.44 -10.43
N GLU A 35 10.70 -2.82 -11.23
CA GLU A 35 11.56 -3.51 -12.20
C GLU A 35 12.45 -4.54 -11.49
N ALA A 36 13.17 -4.14 -10.44
CA ALA A 36 14.05 -5.03 -9.69
C ALA A 36 13.31 -6.22 -9.07
N LYS A 37 12.11 -6.00 -8.52
CA LYS A 37 11.28 -7.08 -7.95
C LYS A 37 10.77 -8.04 -9.02
N VAL A 38 10.38 -7.53 -10.18
CA VAL A 38 9.96 -8.36 -11.33
C VAL A 38 11.14 -9.19 -11.83
N GLU A 39 12.30 -8.59 -12.05
CA GLU A 39 13.51 -9.29 -12.50
C GLU A 39 13.92 -10.39 -11.52
N ARG A 40 13.94 -10.08 -10.22
CA ARG A 40 14.20 -11.08 -9.16
C ARG A 40 13.20 -12.23 -9.24
N ALA A 41 11.91 -11.93 -9.28
CA ALA A 41 10.87 -12.96 -9.34
C ALA A 41 11.00 -13.85 -10.58
N MET A 42 11.39 -13.29 -11.71
CA MET A 42 11.60 -14.05 -12.96
C MET A 42 12.80 -15.00 -12.87
N GLY A 43 13.84 -14.64 -12.10
CA GLY A 43 15.03 -15.47 -11.89
C GLY A 43 14.84 -16.65 -10.91
N LEU A 44 13.78 -16.67 -10.12
CA LEU A 44 13.52 -17.74 -9.14
C LEU A 44 12.88 -18.98 -9.79
N ARG A 45 12.64 -20.05 -9.04
CA ARG A 45 11.85 -21.22 -9.46
C ARG A 45 10.68 -21.44 -8.50
N GLY A 46 9.56 -21.98 -9.00
CA GLY A 46 8.34 -22.20 -8.23
C GLY A 46 7.41 -20.97 -8.21
N ALA A 47 6.36 -21.03 -7.38
CA ALA A 47 5.38 -19.96 -7.26
C ALA A 47 6.02 -18.68 -6.71
N ARG A 48 5.69 -17.53 -7.31
CA ARG A 48 5.98 -16.19 -6.80
C ARG A 48 4.72 -15.33 -6.90
N TYR A 49 4.61 -14.34 -6.04
CA TYR A 49 3.45 -13.46 -5.96
C TYR A 49 3.89 -12.00 -5.91
N LEU A 50 3.41 -11.19 -6.86
CA LEU A 50 3.63 -9.74 -6.88
C LEU A 50 2.29 -9.04 -6.78
N HIS A 51 2.16 -8.14 -5.81
CA HIS A 51 0.99 -7.29 -5.62
C HIS A 51 1.34 -5.84 -5.97
N VAL A 52 0.89 -5.39 -7.14
CA VAL A 52 1.24 -4.06 -7.66
C VAL A 52 0.06 -3.10 -7.49
N LEU A 53 0.28 -2.01 -6.75
CA LEU A 53 -0.70 -0.94 -6.62
C LEU A 53 -0.68 -0.06 -7.87
N VAL A 54 -1.80 -0.08 -8.61
CA VAL A 54 -2.02 0.76 -9.79
C VAL A 54 -3.29 1.58 -9.57
N PRO A 55 -3.18 2.89 -9.26
CA PRO A 55 -4.35 3.76 -9.17
C PRO A 55 -5.12 3.81 -10.49
N CYS A 56 -6.42 3.52 -10.45
CA CYS A 56 -7.28 3.52 -11.64
C CYS A 56 -8.09 4.82 -11.69
N PRO A 57 -7.80 5.77 -12.60
CA PRO A 57 -8.49 7.07 -12.65
C PRO A 57 -9.99 6.93 -12.84
N LEU A 58 -10.44 5.96 -13.64
CA LEU A 58 -11.87 5.71 -13.84
C LEU A 58 -12.54 5.15 -12.58
N GLY A 59 -11.93 4.14 -11.94
CA GLY A 59 -12.52 3.46 -10.80
C GLY A 59 -12.44 4.27 -9.50
N TRP A 60 -11.39 5.09 -9.34
CA TRP A 60 -11.18 5.90 -8.14
C TRP A 60 -11.67 7.33 -8.32
N ALA A 61 -11.97 7.71 -9.57
CA ALA A 61 -12.44 9.03 -9.98
C ALA A 61 -11.50 10.13 -9.46
N HIS A 62 -10.26 10.09 -9.95
CA HIS A 62 -9.20 11.07 -9.75
C HIS A 62 -8.67 11.58 -11.10
N ASP A 63 -7.95 12.70 -11.12
CA ASP A 63 -7.35 13.24 -12.35
C ASP A 63 -6.31 12.26 -12.91
N PRO A 64 -6.38 11.82 -14.19
CA PRO A 64 -5.39 10.93 -14.78
C PRO A 64 -3.92 11.35 -14.55
N ALA A 65 -3.63 12.66 -14.51
CA ALA A 65 -2.30 13.20 -14.28
C ALA A 65 -1.77 12.92 -12.85
N ASP A 66 -2.68 12.70 -11.89
CA ASP A 66 -2.36 12.43 -10.48
C ASP A 66 -2.06 10.95 -10.19
N THR A 67 -2.09 10.07 -11.19
CA THR A 67 -1.93 8.62 -10.99
C THR A 67 -0.63 8.26 -10.25
N VAL A 68 0.51 8.83 -10.67
CA VAL A 68 1.81 8.61 -10.02
C VAL A 68 1.84 9.22 -8.61
N ARG A 69 1.26 10.42 -8.46
CA ARG A 69 1.14 11.10 -7.17
C ARG A 69 0.34 10.27 -6.17
N LEU A 70 -0.80 9.70 -6.57
CA LEU A 70 -1.64 8.87 -5.69
C LEU A 70 -0.96 7.56 -5.29
N ALA A 71 -0.22 6.92 -6.20
CA ALA A 71 0.56 5.73 -5.87
C ALA A 71 1.61 6.07 -4.78
N ARG A 72 2.29 7.21 -4.93
CA ARG A 72 3.26 7.70 -3.94
C ARG A 72 2.60 8.03 -2.59
N LEU A 73 1.43 8.66 -2.60
CA LEU A 73 0.67 8.97 -1.37
C LEU A 73 0.17 7.70 -0.66
N ALA A 74 -0.17 6.65 -1.38
CA ALA A 74 -0.57 5.37 -0.78
C ALA A 74 0.55 4.75 0.05
N GLN A 75 1.79 4.80 -0.46
CA GLN A 75 2.98 4.38 0.30
C GLN A 75 3.26 5.33 1.46
N ARG A 76 3.36 6.64 1.18
CA ARG A 76 3.75 7.67 2.19
C ARG A 76 2.78 7.78 3.36
N SER A 77 1.51 7.47 3.14
CA SER A 77 0.52 7.42 4.22
C SER A 77 0.65 6.19 5.10
N GLY A 78 1.37 5.13 4.69
CA GLY A 78 1.46 3.85 5.38
C GLY A 78 0.31 2.89 5.09
N LEU A 79 -0.66 3.28 4.26
CA LEU A 79 -1.78 2.40 3.88
C LEU A 79 -1.33 1.25 2.98
N PHE A 80 -0.31 1.46 2.15
CA PHE A 80 0.25 0.43 1.27
C PHE A 80 1.74 0.21 1.57
N PRO A 81 2.09 -0.79 2.41
CA PRO A 81 3.47 -1.20 2.64
C PRO A 81 4.11 -1.72 1.35
N VAL A 82 5.34 -1.28 1.06
CA VAL A 82 6.14 -1.72 -0.09
C VAL A 82 7.29 -2.58 0.44
N PHE A 83 7.24 -3.90 0.19
CA PHE A 83 8.18 -4.86 0.79
C PHE A 83 8.45 -6.07 -0.11
N GLU A 84 9.48 -6.82 0.25
CA GLU A 84 9.79 -8.18 -0.22
C GLU A 84 9.75 -9.14 0.96
N ALA A 85 9.31 -10.35 0.69
CA ALA A 85 9.28 -11.45 1.65
C ALA A 85 9.65 -12.76 0.98
N GLU A 86 10.31 -13.63 1.74
CA GLU A 86 10.70 -14.97 1.31
C GLU A 86 10.24 -15.99 2.34
N ARG A 87 9.55 -17.04 1.89
CA ARG A 87 9.10 -18.17 2.74
C ARG A 87 8.35 -17.72 4.01
N GLY A 88 7.54 -16.68 3.89
CA GLY A 88 6.70 -16.17 4.98
C GLY A 88 7.30 -15.02 5.79
N GLU A 89 8.59 -14.70 5.59
CA GLU A 89 9.30 -13.68 6.38
C GLU A 89 9.62 -12.46 5.51
N VAL A 90 9.43 -11.25 6.06
CA VAL A 90 9.80 -10.00 5.39
C VAL A 90 11.32 -9.88 5.35
N THR A 91 11.88 -9.65 4.17
CA THR A 91 13.34 -9.59 3.94
C THR A 91 13.83 -8.21 3.54
N ALA A 92 12.99 -7.38 2.93
CA ALA A 92 13.30 -6.02 2.57
C ALA A 92 12.05 -5.14 2.58
N VAL A 93 12.21 -3.86 2.86
CA VAL A 93 11.15 -2.86 2.91
C VAL A 93 11.66 -1.59 2.24
N LEU A 94 10.80 -0.91 1.49
CA LEU A 94 11.09 0.44 1.01
C LEU A 94 10.62 1.47 2.06
N PRO A 95 11.53 2.15 2.77
CA PRO A 95 11.18 3.04 3.87
C PRO A 95 10.41 4.28 3.39
N ILE A 96 9.54 4.79 4.25
CA ILE A 96 8.81 6.03 4.09
C ILE A 96 9.69 7.18 4.61
N ARG A 97 10.21 7.98 3.69
CA ARG A 97 11.02 9.17 4.02
C ARG A 97 10.16 10.38 4.43
N ASP A 98 9.09 10.62 3.67
CA ASP A 98 8.18 11.75 3.89
C ASP A 98 6.79 11.21 4.24
N ARG A 99 6.54 11.01 5.53
CA ARG A 99 5.25 10.50 6.00
C ARG A 99 4.16 11.58 5.87
N VAL A 100 2.98 11.17 5.41
CA VAL A 100 1.80 12.04 5.29
C VAL A 100 0.60 11.43 6.03
N PRO A 101 -0.37 12.24 6.48
CA PRO A 101 -1.63 11.72 7.01
C PRO A 101 -2.43 10.98 5.93
N VAL A 102 -3.29 10.04 6.33
CA VAL A 102 -4.09 9.26 5.36
C VAL A 102 -5.02 10.14 4.53
N GLU A 103 -5.48 11.27 5.06
CA GLU A 103 -6.34 12.22 4.38
C GLU A 103 -5.73 12.76 3.09
N ASP A 104 -4.40 12.94 3.03
CA ASP A 104 -3.71 13.41 1.83
C ASP A 104 -3.84 12.41 0.67
N TYR A 105 -3.84 11.11 0.99
CA TYR A 105 -4.15 10.05 0.04
C TYR A 105 -5.65 10.02 -0.29
N LEU A 106 -6.54 10.14 0.71
CA LEU A 106 -7.98 9.92 0.52
C LEU A 106 -8.68 11.05 -0.25
N ARG A 107 -8.36 12.32 0.04
CA ARG A 107 -9.07 13.51 -0.47
C ARG A 107 -9.13 13.62 -2.00
N PRO A 108 -8.06 13.34 -2.78
CA PRO A 108 -8.09 13.49 -4.23
C PRO A 108 -8.98 12.49 -4.98
N GLN A 109 -9.58 11.50 -4.29
CA GLN A 109 -10.30 10.39 -4.92
C GLN A 109 -11.80 10.48 -4.62
N ARG A 110 -12.68 10.60 -5.63
CA ARG A 110 -14.13 10.73 -5.36
C ARG A 110 -14.74 9.51 -4.68
N ARG A 111 -14.12 8.32 -4.78
CA ARG A 111 -14.57 7.13 -4.04
C ARG A 111 -14.58 7.33 -2.52
N TYR A 112 -13.80 8.28 -1.99
CA TYR A 112 -13.76 8.63 -0.57
C TYR A 112 -14.49 9.94 -0.24
N ALA A 113 -15.14 10.60 -1.20
CA ALA A 113 -15.80 11.90 -0.98
C ALA A 113 -16.82 11.88 0.17
N HIS A 114 -17.53 10.77 0.33
CA HIS A 114 -18.51 10.58 1.41
C HIS A 114 -17.91 10.60 2.82
N LEU A 115 -16.59 10.39 2.98
CA LEU A 115 -15.91 10.52 4.26
C LEU A 115 -15.72 11.98 4.70
N PHE A 116 -15.69 12.90 3.73
CA PHE A 116 -15.47 14.33 3.92
C PHE A 116 -16.72 15.17 3.67
N ALA A 117 -17.90 14.52 3.56
CA ALA A 117 -19.19 15.21 3.52
C ALA A 117 -19.48 15.91 4.86
N ASP A 118 -20.57 16.67 4.95
CA ASP A 118 -21.00 17.32 6.19
C ASP A 118 -22.14 16.51 6.86
N PRO A 119 -21.96 16.01 8.10
CA PRO A 119 -20.75 16.06 8.92
C PRO A 119 -19.69 15.04 8.47
N PRO A 120 -18.38 15.33 8.66
CA PRO A 120 -17.31 14.44 8.24
C PRO A 120 -17.30 13.16 9.07
N ARG A 121 -16.95 12.04 8.42
CA ARG A 121 -16.82 10.71 9.02
C ARG A 121 -15.45 10.55 9.69
N THR A 122 -15.18 11.39 10.68
CA THR A 122 -13.92 11.41 11.43
C THR A 122 -13.62 10.09 12.11
N ASP A 123 -14.67 9.36 12.52
CA ASP A 123 -14.60 7.99 13.05
C ASP A 123 -13.90 7.03 12.07
N LEU A 124 -14.32 7.05 10.80
CA LEU A 124 -13.77 6.18 9.77
C LEU A 124 -12.37 6.61 9.33
N ILE A 125 -12.13 7.92 9.22
CA ILE A 125 -10.82 8.46 8.86
C ILE A 125 -9.78 8.09 9.93
N ALA A 126 -10.11 8.23 11.22
CA ALA A 126 -9.24 7.80 12.31
C ALA A 126 -8.98 6.29 12.28
N GLY A 127 -9.99 5.47 11.94
CA GLY A 127 -9.82 4.04 11.75
C GLY A 127 -8.85 3.67 10.62
N LEU A 128 -8.87 4.41 9.51
CA LEU A 128 -7.91 4.26 8.41
C LEU A 128 -6.50 4.70 8.81
N GLN A 129 -6.37 5.80 9.55
CA GLN A 129 -5.08 6.23 10.11
C GLN A 129 -4.49 5.15 11.02
N ALA A 130 -5.30 4.55 11.90
CA ALA A 130 -4.84 3.47 12.77
C ALA A 130 -4.40 2.20 11.99
N ILE A 131 -4.96 1.94 10.80
CA ILE A 131 -4.47 0.87 9.91
C ILE A 131 -3.08 1.23 9.39
N ALA A 132 -2.91 2.46 8.90
CA ALA A 132 -1.62 2.95 8.43
C ALA A 132 -0.55 2.91 9.54
N ASP A 133 -0.88 3.33 10.75
CA ASP A 133 0.03 3.28 11.90
C ASP A 133 0.46 1.83 12.21
N ARG A 134 -0.48 0.89 12.28
CA ARG A 134 -0.16 -0.54 12.49
C ARG A 134 0.71 -1.13 11.39
N ASN A 135 0.54 -0.67 10.15
CA ASN A 135 1.38 -1.09 9.05
C ASN A 135 2.80 -0.53 9.19
N VAL A 136 2.93 0.74 9.56
CA VAL A 136 4.23 1.36 9.86
C VAL A 136 4.96 0.56 10.93
N ASP A 137 4.29 0.23 12.03
CA ASP A 137 4.89 -0.54 13.13
C ASP A 137 5.26 -1.97 12.70
N ARG A 138 4.33 -2.67 12.01
CA ARG A 138 4.52 -4.07 11.61
C ARG A 138 5.71 -4.26 10.68
N TYR A 139 5.88 -3.35 9.73
CA TYR A 139 6.89 -3.46 8.67
C TYR A 139 8.10 -2.58 8.93
N HIS A 140 8.17 -1.89 10.08
CA HIS A 140 9.22 -0.94 10.40
C HIS A 140 9.47 0.07 9.26
N LEU A 141 8.38 0.68 8.76
CA LEU A 141 8.41 1.49 7.53
C LEU A 141 9.12 2.83 7.68
N ILE A 142 9.50 3.24 8.89
CA ILE A 142 10.17 4.51 9.15
C ILE A 142 11.55 4.18 9.70
N GLU A 143 12.59 4.76 9.10
CA GLU A 143 13.93 4.69 9.67
C GLU A 143 13.95 5.54 10.95
N GLU A 144 14.24 4.92 12.09
CA GLU A 144 14.64 5.66 13.28
C GLU A 144 15.96 6.36 12.95
N GLY A 145 15.97 7.69 13.01
CA GLY A 145 17.02 8.54 12.42
C GLY A 145 18.45 8.07 12.67
N SER A 146 19.25 8.06 11.60
CA SER A 146 20.71 8.08 11.65
C SER A 146 21.26 9.44 12.08
#